data_AF-R1G373-F1
#
_entry.id   AF-R1G373-F1
#
_cell.length_a   1.000
_cell.length_b   1.000
_cell.length_c   1.000
_cell.angle_alpha   90.00
_cell.angle_beta   90.00
_cell.angle_gamma   90.00
#
_symmetry.space_group_name_H-M   'P 1'
#
loop_
_entity.id
_entity.type
_entity.pdbx_description
1 polymer ?
#
loop_
_entity_poly.entity_id
_entity_poly.type
_entity_poly.pdbx_seq_one_letter_code
_entity_poly.pdbx_strand_id
1 'polypeptide(L)'
;MIPQELKRLSECLLNIFQVSGQASEWIMALVEEEIDGTLKETSVSRLRFSRRLGSSDAGEVTYTNAGDRELVVRDLGNNAKLEANLLFRGNTLLTKALDFHMKRLGKEYLEETLGEKLQEIADRDPDCEVDPNRIGSSHEVDRNWKRLISLTEEMWEAIASSVHRCPAELRLIFRHIRACAEDRYGDFLRTVTYSSVSGFLFLRFFCPAVLNPKLFGLLKDHPKMRARRTLTLIAKSLQGLANMSTFGAKEHWMEPMNSFLNGHRQEFKNFIDNICSISPTASTVSPIPPSYSTPLAILQRLPPTSREGFPSLPYLIDHARNFAELVQLWLDNTGELAENLAQEDGDLAKFHNICVALNARTRDSRLRYTNYVNDRGDARQ
;
A
#
# COMPACT_ATOMS: atom_id res chain seq x y z
N MET A 1 0.72 3.41 18.60
CA MET A 1 1.84 3.74 17.69
C MET A 1 1.61 5.11 17.08
N ILE A 2 2.62 5.97 17.15
CA ILE A 2 2.63 7.28 16.50
C ILE A 2 2.72 7.07 14.96
N PRO A 3 2.08 7.88 14.10
CA PRO A 3 2.08 7.67 12.64
C PRO A 3 3.47 7.50 12.00
N GLN A 4 4.48 8.14 12.58
CA GLN A 4 5.87 8.05 12.12
C GLN A 4 6.51 6.70 12.45
N GLU A 5 6.18 6.12 13.61
CA GLU A 5 6.65 4.79 14.02
C GLU A 5 6.02 3.70 13.17
N LEU A 6 4.74 3.85 12.83
CA LEU A 6 4.06 2.91 11.93
C LEU A 6 4.76 2.86 10.58
N LYS A 7 5.10 4.02 9.99
CA LYS A 7 5.86 4.09 8.74
C LYS A 7 7.20 3.35 8.85
N ARG A 8 7.95 3.60 9.93
CA ARG A 8 9.26 2.96 10.17
C ARG A 8 9.12 1.44 10.32
N LEU A 9 8.15 0.99 11.10
CA LEU A 9 7.88 -0.43 11.30
C LEU A 9 7.51 -1.13 9.98
N SER A 10 6.60 -0.53 9.20
CA SER A 10 6.19 -1.07 7.90
C SER A 10 7.36 -1.22 6.93
N GLU A 11 8.22 -0.20 6.83
CA GLU A 11 9.40 -0.23 5.97
C GLU A 11 10.41 -1.27 6.44
N CYS A 12 10.67 -1.32 7.75
CA CYS A 12 11.60 -2.27 8.37
C CYS A 12 11.17 -3.72 8.14
N LEU A 13 9.90 -4.06 8.42
CA LEU A 13 9.39 -5.41 8.22
C LEU A 13 9.36 -5.79 6.73
N LEU A 14 8.92 -4.88 5.86
CA LEU A 14 8.93 -5.13 4.41
C LEU A 14 10.35 -5.42 3.91
N ASN A 15 11.35 -4.70 4.40
CA ASN A 15 12.75 -4.94 4.04
C ASN A 15 13.21 -6.34 4.47
N ILE A 16 12.89 -6.74 5.70
CA ILE A 16 13.24 -8.08 6.22
C ILE A 16 12.61 -9.17 5.34
N PHE A 17 11.30 -9.09 5.10
CA PHE A 17 10.60 -10.08 4.27
C PHE A 17 11.00 -10.04 2.79
N GLN A 18 11.48 -8.89 2.29
CA GLN A 18 12.03 -8.80 0.95
C GLN A 18 13.32 -9.61 0.82
N VAL A 19 14.22 -9.53 1.80
CA VAL A 19 15.47 -10.29 1.78
C VAL A 19 15.22 -11.79 1.90
N SER A 20 14.21 -12.21 2.66
CA SER A 20 13.84 -13.62 2.78
C SER A 20 13.06 -14.18 1.58
N GLY A 21 12.66 -13.33 0.63
CA GLY A 21 11.85 -13.73 -0.51
C GLY A 21 10.36 -13.96 -0.19
N GLN A 22 9.91 -13.55 1.00
CA GLN A 22 8.54 -13.77 1.50
C GLN A 22 7.69 -12.49 1.56
N ALA A 23 8.14 -11.38 0.95
CA ALA A 23 7.43 -10.09 1.00
C ALA A 23 5.97 -10.18 0.51
N SER A 24 5.75 -10.85 -0.63
CA SER A 24 4.41 -11.03 -1.19
C SER A 24 3.50 -11.86 -0.27
N GLU A 25 4.00 -12.99 0.25
CA GLU A 25 3.27 -13.85 1.19
C GLU A 25 2.91 -13.11 2.48
N TRP A 26 3.86 -12.35 3.02
CA TRP A 26 3.64 -11.54 4.21
C TRP A 26 2.59 -10.44 3.98
N ILE A 27 2.64 -9.75 2.84
CA ILE A 27 1.61 -8.76 2.48
C ILE A 27 0.24 -9.43 2.34
N MET A 28 0.14 -10.60 1.71
CA MET A 28 -1.11 -11.35 1.59
C MET A 28 -1.65 -11.77 2.96
N ALA A 29 -0.79 -12.22 3.88
CA ALA A 29 -1.20 -12.51 5.27
C ALA A 29 -1.71 -11.25 6.01
N LEU A 30 -1.11 -10.08 5.77
CA LEU A 30 -1.61 -8.82 6.32
C LEU A 30 -2.97 -8.41 5.72
N VAL A 31 -3.23 -8.74 4.45
CA VAL A 31 -4.54 -8.54 3.79
C VAL A 31 -5.60 -9.41 4.46
N GLU A 32 -5.30 -10.69 4.68
CA GLU A 32 -6.17 -11.61 5.40
C GLU A 32 -6.46 -11.09 6.81
N GLU A 33 -5.43 -10.67 7.57
CA GLU A 33 -5.64 -10.14 8.92
C GLU A 33 -6.43 -8.82 8.92
N GLU A 34 -6.25 -7.92 7.95
CA GLU A 34 -7.02 -6.68 7.92
C GLU A 34 -8.50 -6.91 7.55
N ILE A 35 -8.80 -7.92 6.73
CA ILE A 35 -10.16 -8.30 6.29
C ILE A 35 -10.86 -9.22 7.33
N ASP A 36 -10.19 -10.27 7.79
CA ASP A 36 -10.74 -11.33 8.62
C ASP A 36 -10.37 -11.25 10.12
N GLY A 37 -9.40 -10.38 10.47
CA GLY A 37 -8.61 -10.39 11.70
C GLY A 37 -9.25 -10.88 12.99
N THR A 38 -8.45 -11.66 13.71
CA THR A 38 -8.78 -12.43 14.93
C THR A 38 -9.13 -11.57 16.16
N LEU A 39 -8.73 -10.29 16.18
CA LEU A 39 -9.02 -9.33 17.25
C LEU A 39 -10.24 -8.43 16.95
N LYS A 40 -10.77 -8.48 15.72
CA LYS A 40 -12.03 -7.82 15.41
C LYS A 40 -13.15 -8.75 15.84
N GLU A 41 -13.72 -8.51 17.03
CA GLU A 41 -15.11 -8.87 17.29
C GLU A 41 -16.02 -8.08 16.33
N THR A 42 -16.00 -8.45 15.06
CA THR A 42 -17.00 -8.02 14.10
C THR A 42 -18.12 -9.05 14.15
N SER A 43 -19.35 -8.59 14.17
CA SER A 43 -20.53 -9.46 14.15
C SER A 43 -20.52 -10.45 12.97
N VAL A 44 -19.80 -10.12 11.89
CA VAL A 44 -19.55 -11.00 10.72
C VAL A 44 -18.52 -12.11 10.99
N SER A 45 -17.47 -11.89 11.80
CA SER A 45 -16.50 -12.95 12.16
C SER A 45 -17.14 -14.01 13.07
N ARG A 46 -18.09 -13.62 13.93
CA ARG A 46 -18.89 -14.52 14.79
C ARG A 46 -19.65 -15.61 14.01
N LEU A 47 -20.20 -15.28 12.84
CA LEU A 47 -20.95 -16.25 12.00
C LEU A 47 -20.04 -17.26 11.30
N ARG A 48 -18.81 -16.90 10.91
CA ARG A 48 -17.87 -17.85 10.27
C ARG A 48 -17.24 -18.80 11.27
N PHE A 49 -16.92 -18.34 12.48
CA PHE A 49 -16.47 -19.22 13.56
C PHE A 49 -17.52 -20.31 13.86
N SER A 50 -18.81 -19.93 13.87
CA SER A 50 -19.94 -20.84 14.02
C SER A 50 -20.21 -21.75 12.80
N ARG A 51 -19.74 -21.40 11.59
CA ARG A 51 -19.91 -22.22 10.37
C ARG A 51 -18.77 -23.22 10.14
N ARG A 52 -17.55 -22.92 10.61
CA ARG A 52 -16.37 -23.79 10.48
C ARG A 52 -16.34 -24.89 11.55
N LEU A 53 -16.86 -24.61 12.74
CA LEU A 53 -17.12 -25.61 13.75
C LEU A 53 -18.56 -26.08 13.56
N GLY A 54 -18.76 -27.30 13.06
CA GLY A 54 -20.07 -27.97 13.03
C GLY A 54 -20.53 -28.35 14.45
N SER A 55 -20.50 -27.42 15.40
CA SER A 55 -20.86 -27.63 16.79
C SER A 55 -22.19 -26.93 17.07
N SER A 56 -23.17 -27.72 17.50
CA SER A 56 -24.51 -27.32 17.92
C SER A 56 -24.56 -26.60 19.27
N ASP A 57 -23.45 -26.00 19.71
CA ASP A 57 -23.33 -25.33 21.00
C ASP A 57 -22.94 -23.86 20.78
N ALA A 58 -23.84 -23.13 20.12
CA ALA A 58 -23.85 -21.69 20.18
C ALA A 58 -24.84 -21.31 21.28
N GLY A 59 -24.37 -20.61 22.31
CA GLY A 59 -25.24 -19.98 23.30
C GLY A 59 -26.40 -19.28 22.59
N GLU A 60 -27.60 -19.84 22.74
CA GLU A 60 -28.79 -19.40 22.05
C GLU A 60 -29.06 -17.93 22.41
N VAL A 61 -28.76 -17.03 21.48
CA VAL A 61 -29.48 -15.76 21.42
C VAL A 61 -30.92 -16.15 21.10
N THR A 62 -31.78 -16.16 22.11
CA THR A 62 -33.19 -16.51 21.98
C THR A 62 -33.88 -15.44 21.14
N TYR A 63 -33.97 -15.67 19.83
CA TYR A 63 -34.69 -14.78 18.91
C TYR A 63 -36.19 -15.03 19.06
N THR A 64 -36.87 -14.16 19.82
CA THR A 64 -38.28 -14.34 20.17
C THR A 64 -39.25 -14.04 19.03
N ASN A 65 -38.83 -13.38 17.93
CA ASN A 65 -39.70 -13.08 16.78
C ASN A 65 -38.94 -13.06 15.43
N ALA A 66 -39.63 -13.41 14.34
CA ALA A 66 -39.09 -13.38 12.97
C ALA A 66 -38.68 -11.96 12.51
N GLY A 67 -39.38 -10.92 12.98
CA GLY A 67 -39.05 -9.52 12.69
C GLY A 67 -37.72 -9.06 13.31
N ASP A 68 -37.34 -9.59 14.47
CA ASP A 68 -36.07 -9.26 15.13
C ASP A 68 -34.87 -9.84 14.34
N ARG A 69 -35.05 -11.01 13.73
CA ARG A 69 -34.02 -11.63 12.85
C ARG A 69 -33.80 -10.80 11.59
N GLU A 70 -34.86 -10.28 10.98
CA GLU A 70 -34.76 -9.46 9.76
C GLU A 70 -34.05 -8.12 10.03
N LEU A 71 -34.35 -7.47 11.16
CA LEU A 71 -33.68 -6.24 11.59
C LEU A 71 -32.18 -6.46 11.83
N VAL A 72 -31.80 -7.54 12.52
CA VAL A 72 -30.39 -7.88 12.77
C VAL A 72 -29.63 -8.15 11.47
N VAL A 73 -30.22 -8.87 10.52
CA VAL A 73 -29.61 -9.13 9.20
C VAL A 73 -29.44 -7.84 8.42
N ARG A 74 -30.42 -6.93 8.47
CA ARG A 74 -30.35 -5.62 7.79
C ARG A 74 -29.26 -4.74 8.39
N ASP A 75 -29.17 -4.65 9.70
CA ASP A 75 -28.16 -3.84 10.40
C ASP A 75 -26.75 -4.40 10.18
N LEU A 76 -26.62 -5.73 10.15
CA LEU A 76 -25.37 -6.40 9.79
C LEU A 76 -24.95 -6.07 8.35
N GLY A 77 -25.89 -6.14 7.40
CA GLY A 77 -25.62 -5.78 6.01
C GLY A 77 -25.23 -4.32 5.83
N ASN A 78 -25.83 -3.40 6.61
CA ASN A 78 -25.46 -1.99 6.61
C ASN A 78 -24.05 -1.76 7.17
N ASN A 79 -23.71 -2.44 8.26
CA ASN A 79 -22.37 -2.37 8.86
C ASN A 79 -21.30 -2.93 7.89
N ALA A 80 -21.53 -4.11 7.32
CA ALA A 80 -20.62 -4.72 6.34
C ALA A 80 -20.40 -3.81 5.11
N LYS A 81 -21.45 -3.14 4.63
CA LYS A 81 -21.31 -2.12 3.56
C LYS A 81 -20.45 -0.94 3.99
N LEU A 82 -20.60 -0.46 5.22
CA LEU A 82 -19.80 0.65 5.75
C LEU A 82 -18.32 0.25 5.85
N GLU A 83 -18.03 -0.91 6.42
CA GLU A 83 -16.67 -1.46 6.48
C GLU A 83 -16.06 -1.62 5.10
N ALA A 84 -16.79 -2.20 4.15
CA ALA A 84 -16.34 -2.38 2.77
C ALA A 84 -16.01 -1.06 2.06
N ASN A 85 -16.75 0.02 2.36
CA ASN A 85 -16.47 1.36 1.82
C ASN A 85 -15.24 2.03 2.45
N LEU A 86 -14.87 1.65 3.67
CA LEU A 86 -13.72 2.17 4.41
C LEU A 86 -12.47 1.27 4.28
N LEU A 87 -12.63 0.08 3.71
CA LEU A 87 -11.58 -0.93 3.54
C LEU A 87 -10.34 -0.32 2.88
N PHE A 88 -9.18 -0.52 3.52
CA PHE A 88 -7.87 -0.01 3.07
C PHE A 88 -7.75 1.50 2.88
N ARG A 89 -8.68 2.32 3.40
CA ARG A 89 -8.56 3.80 3.39
C ARG A 89 -7.73 4.35 4.55
N GLY A 90 -7.64 3.59 5.65
CA GLY A 90 -6.86 3.97 6.83
C GLY A 90 -5.34 3.90 6.63
N ASN A 91 -4.58 4.43 7.60
CA ASN A 91 -3.15 4.17 7.70
C ASN A 91 -2.94 3.00 8.65
N THR A 92 -2.58 1.85 8.10
CA THR A 92 -2.37 0.57 8.77
C THR A 92 -0.99 0.02 8.40
N LEU A 93 -0.55 -1.03 9.10
CA LEU A 93 0.70 -1.72 8.76
C LEU A 93 0.66 -2.23 7.32
N LEU A 94 -0.44 -2.87 6.92
CA LEU A 94 -0.67 -3.35 5.55
C LEU A 94 -0.58 -2.22 4.54
N THR A 95 -1.38 -1.17 4.72
CA THR A 95 -1.48 -0.11 3.70
C THR A 95 -0.16 0.61 3.50
N LYS A 96 0.61 0.83 4.58
CA LYS A 96 1.96 1.39 4.49
C LYS A 96 2.97 0.42 3.88
N ALA A 97 2.94 -0.86 4.25
CA ALA A 97 3.82 -1.86 3.67
C ALA A 97 3.58 -1.99 2.16
N LEU A 98 2.32 -2.06 1.73
CA LEU A 98 1.98 -2.13 0.31
C LEU A 98 2.27 -0.82 -0.43
N ASP A 99 2.13 0.36 0.19
CA ASP A 99 2.59 1.64 -0.39
C ASP A 99 4.10 1.58 -0.74
N PHE A 100 4.93 1.08 0.18
CA PHE A 100 6.37 0.93 -0.05
C PHE A 100 6.68 -0.13 -1.11
N HIS A 101 5.96 -1.26 -1.07
CA HIS A 101 6.17 -2.36 -2.02
C HIS A 101 5.79 -1.96 -3.45
N MET A 102 4.65 -1.29 -3.63
CA MET A 102 4.25 -0.72 -4.91
C MET A 102 5.26 0.28 -5.45
N LYS A 103 5.82 1.15 -4.59
CA LYS A 103 6.89 2.09 -5.01
C LYS A 103 8.18 1.39 -5.41
N ARG A 104 8.54 0.30 -4.71
CA ARG A 104 9.75 -0.48 -5.00
C ARG A 104 9.63 -1.20 -6.34
N LEU A 105 8.56 -1.97 -6.53
CA LEU A 105 8.37 -2.81 -7.71
C LEU A 105 7.80 -2.05 -8.91
N GLY A 106 6.97 -1.04 -8.65
CA GLY A 106 6.22 -0.32 -9.66
C GLY A 106 6.89 0.93 -10.20
N LYS A 107 8.17 1.19 -9.87
CA LYS A 107 8.87 2.38 -10.34
C LYS A 107 8.93 2.44 -11.87
N GLU A 108 9.48 1.40 -12.50
CA GLU A 108 9.55 1.30 -13.97
C GLU A 108 8.15 1.32 -14.59
N TYR A 109 7.20 0.64 -13.95
CA TYR A 109 5.80 0.65 -14.37
C TYR A 109 5.19 2.06 -14.39
N LEU A 110 5.45 2.91 -13.39
CA LEU A 110 4.99 4.31 -13.39
C LEU A 110 5.70 5.15 -14.45
N GLU A 111 7.02 4.98 -14.60
CA GLU A 111 7.84 5.70 -15.56
C GLU A 111 7.35 5.44 -16.99
N GLU A 112 7.16 4.17 -17.37
CA GLU A 112 6.68 3.79 -18.70
C GLU A 112 5.21 4.11 -18.96
N THR A 113 4.40 4.24 -17.90
CA THR A 113 2.96 4.49 -18.02
C THR A 113 2.64 5.99 -18.02
N LEU A 114 3.27 6.77 -17.14
CA LEU A 114 2.92 8.18 -16.91
C LEU A 114 4.03 9.15 -17.31
N GLY A 115 5.29 8.71 -17.39
CA GLY A 115 6.46 9.59 -17.48
C GLY A 115 6.39 10.57 -18.65
N GLU A 116 6.13 10.08 -19.85
CA GLU A 116 6.05 10.90 -21.06
C GLU A 116 4.94 11.96 -20.96
N LYS A 117 3.73 11.55 -20.58
CA LYS A 117 2.58 12.46 -20.48
C LYS A 117 2.75 13.50 -19.38
N LEU A 118 3.35 13.13 -18.25
CA LEU A 118 3.66 14.05 -17.16
C LEU A 118 4.72 15.08 -17.57
N GLN A 119 5.75 14.65 -18.30
CA GLN A 119 6.78 15.54 -18.83
C GLN A 119 6.19 16.53 -19.85
N GLU A 120 5.33 16.05 -20.75
CA GLU A 120 4.62 16.89 -21.71
C GLU A 120 3.78 17.98 -21.02
N ILE A 121 2.98 17.61 -20.02
CA ILE A 121 2.15 18.56 -19.25
C ILE A 121 3.03 19.56 -18.49
N ALA A 122 4.14 19.10 -17.91
CA ALA A 122 5.06 19.97 -17.18
C ALA A 122 5.74 21.01 -18.09
N ASP A 123 6.12 20.61 -19.31
CA ASP A 123 6.79 21.49 -20.27
C ASP A 123 5.83 22.49 -20.91
N ARG A 124 4.62 22.05 -21.29
CA ARG A 124 3.59 22.90 -21.91
C ARG A 124 2.96 23.90 -20.93
N ASP A 125 2.97 23.61 -19.64
CA ASP A 125 2.33 24.42 -18.58
C ASP A 125 0.88 24.84 -18.92
N PRO A 126 0.01 23.88 -19.31
CA PRO A 126 -1.32 24.20 -19.79
C PRO A 126 -2.19 24.77 -18.68
N ASP A 127 -2.96 25.79 -19.02
CA ASP A 127 -4.02 26.31 -18.16
C ASP A 127 -5.31 25.50 -18.38
N CYS A 128 -5.69 24.73 -17.36
CA CYS A 128 -6.92 23.95 -17.33
C CYS A 128 -7.78 24.33 -16.12
N GLU A 129 -7.68 25.56 -15.61
CA GLU A 129 -8.61 25.98 -14.57
C GLU A 129 -10.05 25.90 -15.11
N VAL A 130 -10.96 25.41 -14.29
CA VAL A 130 -12.38 25.24 -14.66
C VAL A 130 -13.33 25.68 -13.53
N ASP A 131 -12.79 26.15 -12.40
CA ASP A 131 -13.57 26.79 -11.34
C ASP A 131 -14.00 28.20 -11.77
N PRO A 132 -15.31 28.48 -11.89
CA PRO A 132 -15.81 29.80 -12.30
C PRO A 132 -15.37 30.93 -11.36
N ASN A 133 -15.07 30.64 -10.08
CA ASN A 133 -14.61 31.66 -9.13
C ASN A 133 -13.15 32.09 -9.37
N ARG A 134 -12.40 31.32 -10.16
CA ARG A 134 -10.98 31.56 -10.47
C ARG A 134 -10.77 32.09 -11.89
N ILE A 135 -11.85 32.20 -12.68
CA ILE A 135 -11.80 32.56 -14.10
C ILE A 135 -12.65 33.81 -14.33
N GLY A 136 -12.13 34.74 -15.13
CA GLY A 136 -12.80 36.01 -15.43
C GLY A 136 -13.83 35.96 -16.56
N SER A 137 -13.80 34.93 -17.43
CA SER A 137 -14.67 34.83 -18.61
C SER A 137 -15.20 33.42 -18.87
N SER A 138 -16.51 33.30 -19.13
CA SER A 138 -17.19 32.01 -19.40
C SER A 138 -16.65 31.29 -20.64
N HIS A 139 -16.21 32.03 -21.68
CA HIS A 139 -15.73 31.43 -22.93
C HIS A 139 -14.34 30.78 -22.77
N GLU A 140 -13.59 31.16 -21.73
CA GLU A 140 -12.32 30.52 -21.38
C GLU A 140 -12.55 29.19 -20.66
N VAL A 141 -13.60 29.11 -19.84
CA VAL A 141 -13.99 27.91 -19.09
C VAL A 141 -14.29 26.74 -20.06
N ASP A 142 -15.06 26.99 -21.12
CA ASP A 142 -15.40 25.94 -22.10
C ASP A 142 -14.16 25.40 -22.84
N ARG A 143 -13.21 26.28 -23.17
CA ARG A 143 -11.94 25.88 -23.81
C ARG A 143 -11.07 25.09 -22.84
N ASN A 144 -11.02 25.51 -21.58
CA ASN A 144 -10.25 24.82 -20.54
C ASN A 144 -10.85 23.45 -20.23
N TRP A 145 -12.19 23.30 -20.26
CA TRP A 145 -12.87 22.01 -20.16
C TRP A 145 -12.48 21.04 -21.26
N LYS A 146 -12.52 21.48 -22.53
CA LYS A 146 -12.08 20.64 -23.66
C LYS A 146 -10.64 20.15 -23.48
N ARG A 147 -9.75 21.04 -23.04
CA ARG A 147 -8.35 20.69 -22.77
C ARG A 147 -8.21 19.71 -21.59
N LEU A 148 -8.93 19.97 -20.49
CA LEU A 148 -8.88 19.12 -19.30
C LEU A 148 -9.39 17.71 -19.59
N ILE A 149 -10.50 17.58 -20.32
CA ILE A 149 -11.07 16.28 -20.72
C ILE A 149 -10.06 15.53 -21.61
N SER A 150 -9.54 16.17 -22.66
CA SER A 150 -8.51 15.57 -23.54
C SER A 150 -7.31 15.04 -22.76
N LEU A 151 -6.72 15.87 -21.89
CA LEU A 151 -5.56 15.45 -21.09
C LEU A 151 -5.89 14.34 -20.09
N THR A 152 -7.12 14.31 -19.57
CA THR A 152 -7.58 13.25 -18.67
C THR A 152 -7.80 11.94 -19.42
N GLU A 153 -8.39 11.99 -20.63
CA GLU A 153 -8.57 10.85 -21.53
C GLU A 153 -7.22 10.24 -21.94
N GLU A 154 -6.28 11.07 -22.38
CA GLU A 154 -4.93 10.62 -22.76
C GLU A 154 -4.20 9.96 -21.58
N MET A 155 -4.34 10.52 -20.37
CA MET A 155 -3.75 9.92 -19.17
C MET A 155 -4.44 8.61 -18.77
N TRP A 156 -5.77 8.54 -18.91
CA TRP A 156 -6.53 7.32 -18.67
C TRP A 156 -6.16 6.22 -19.65
N GLU A 157 -6.07 6.52 -20.95
CA GLU A 157 -5.71 5.55 -21.98
C GLU A 157 -4.31 4.95 -21.76
N ALA A 158 -3.35 5.79 -21.35
CA ALA A 158 -2.02 5.34 -20.96
C ALA A 158 -2.08 4.34 -19.79
N ILE A 159 -2.91 4.58 -18.78
CA ILE A 159 -3.13 3.67 -17.65
C ILE A 159 -3.86 2.40 -18.10
N ALA A 160 -4.97 2.53 -18.84
CA ALA A 160 -5.82 1.40 -19.24
C ALA A 160 -5.07 0.38 -20.11
N SER A 161 -4.16 0.85 -20.98
CA SER A 161 -3.32 0.02 -21.84
C SER A 161 -2.09 -0.57 -21.13
N SER A 162 -1.77 -0.13 -19.91
CA SER A 162 -0.52 -0.47 -19.22
C SER A 162 -0.52 -1.81 -18.46
N VAL A 163 -1.63 -2.55 -18.46
CA VAL A 163 -1.81 -3.78 -17.64
C VAL A 163 -0.63 -4.76 -17.74
N HIS A 164 -0.11 -4.96 -18.95
CA HIS A 164 0.99 -5.89 -19.24
C HIS A 164 2.35 -5.45 -18.64
N ARG A 165 2.52 -4.17 -18.32
CA ARG A 165 3.70 -3.61 -17.66
C ARG A 165 3.65 -3.71 -16.13
N CYS A 166 2.48 -4.01 -15.57
CA CYS A 166 2.33 -4.15 -14.12
C CYS A 166 3.09 -5.39 -13.62
N PRO A 167 4.00 -5.26 -12.62
CA PRO A 167 4.79 -6.39 -12.11
C PRO A 167 3.92 -7.58 -11.67
N ALA A 168 4.30 -8.78 -12.07
CA ALA A 168 3.55 -10.01 -11.78
C ALA A 168 3.29 -10.21 -10.28
N GLU A 169 4.28 -9.89 -9.43
CA GLU A 169 4.15 -9.97 -7.98
C GLU A 169 3.04 -9.04 -7.44
N LEU A 170 2.97 -7.79 -7.91
CA LEU A 170 1.90 -6.86 -7.53
C LEU A 170 0.53 -7.35 -8.02
N ARG A 171 0.47 -7.89 -9.24
CA ARG A 171 -0.77 -8.45 -9.80
C ARG A 171 -1.31 -9.62 -8.97
N LEU A 172 -0.42 -10.49 -8.47
CA LEU A 172 -0.82 -11.57 -7.56
C LEU A 172 -1.37 -11.05 -6.23
N ILE A 173 -0.72 -10.03 -5.64
CA ILE A 173 -1.23 -9.37 -4.43
C ILE A 173 -2.62 -8.77 -4.69
N PHE A 174 -2.82 -8.05 -5.81
CA PHE A 174 -4.12 -7.47 -6.15
C PHE A 174 -5.20 -8.53 -6.40
N ARG A 175 -4.84 -9.64 -7.07
CA ARG A 175 -5.74 -10.80 -7.24
C ARG A 175 -6.17 -11.35 -5.88
N HIS A 176 -5.24 -11.47 -4.93
CA HIS A 176 -5.52 -11.96 -3.59
C HIS A 176 -6.40 -10.97 -2.79
N ILE A 177 -6.08 -9.67 -2.80
CA ILE A 177 -6.90 -8.60 -2.20
C ILE A 177 -8.34 -8.67 -2.69
N ARG A 178 -8.52 -8.77 -4.01
CA ARG A 178 -9.85 -8.88 -4.61
C ARG A 178 -10.59 -10.12 -4.12
N ALA A 179 -9.93 -11.27 -4.11
CA ALA A 179 -10.55 -12.53 -3.68
C ALA A 179 -10.99 -12.47 -2.21
N CYS A 180 -10.16 -11.98 -1.30
CA CYS A 180 -10.51 -11.83 0.11
C CYS A 180 -11.65 -10.83 0.31
N ALA A 181 -11.61 -9.69 -0.39
CA ALA A 181 -12.66 -8.68 -0.30
C ALA A 181 -14.00 -9.17 -0.89
N GLU A 182 -13.96 -9.92 -1.99
CA GLU A 182 -15.12 -10.56 -2.61
C GLU A 182 -15.74 -11.60 -1.69
N ASP A 183 -14.91 -12.49 -1.13
CA ASP A 183 -15.36 -13.54 -0.21
C ASP A 183 -15.99 -12.94 1.06
N ARG A 184 -15.43 -11.86 1.61
CA ARG A 184 -15.93 -11.24 2.84
C ARG A 184 -17.15 -10.35 2.63
N TYR A 185 -17.14 -9.53 1.57
CA TYR A 185 -18.08 -8.42 1.41
C TYR A 185 -18.92 -8.48 0.13
N GLY A 186 -18.63 -9.41 -0.80
CA GLY A 186 -19.23 -9.46 -2.14
C GLY A 186 -20.75 -9.65 -2.14
N ASP A 187 -21.30 -10.34 -1.14
CA ASP A 187 -22.74 -10.51 -0.96
C ASP A 187 -23.44 -9.21 -0.53
N PHE A 188 -22.73 -8.30 0.14
CA PHE A 188 -23.27 -7.03 0.64
C PHE A 188 -23.00 -5.86 -0.31
N LEU A 189 -21.82 -5.85 -0.95
CA LEU A 189 -21.37 -4.77 -1.80
C LEU A 189 -20.54 -5.30 -2.98
N ARG A 190 -21.18 -5.53 -4.12
CA ARG A 190 -20.52 -6.04 -5.34
C ARG A 190 -19.37 -5.15 -5.84
N THR A 191 -19.42 -3.85 -5.58
CA THR A 191 -18.36 -2.91 -5.99
C THR A 191 -17.08 -3.05 -5.19
N VAL A 192 -17.08 -3.78 -4.06
CA VAL A 192 -15.92 -3.98 -3.19
C VAL A 192 -14.75 -4.66 -3.91
N THR A 193 -15.04 -5.51 -4.89
CA THR A 193 -14.04 -6.22 -5.70
C THR A 193 -13.20 -5.26 -6.54
N TYR A 194 -13.80 -4.14 -6.97
CA TYR A 194 -13.11 -3.08 -7.69
C TYR A 194 -12.51 -2.05 -6.75
N SER A 195 -13.26 -1.62 -5.72
CA SER A 195 -12.81 -0.55 -4.82
C SER A 195 -11.65 -0.96 -3.90
N SER A 196 -11.56 -2.25 -3.53
CA SER A 196 -10.43 -2.78 -2.73
C SER A 196 -9.10 -2.69 -3.49
N VAL A 197 -9.08 -3.05 -4.77
CA VAL A 197 -7.90 -2.96 -5.64
C VAL A 197 -7.63 -1.51 -6.05
N SER A 198 -8.67 -0.75 -6.41
CA SER A 198 -8.52 0.65 -6.85
C SER A 198 -8.04 1.58 -5.73
N GLY A 199 -8.37 1.25 -4.47
CA GLY A 199 -7.85 1.92 -3.28
C GLY A 199 -6.31 1.86 -3.16
N PHE A 200 -5.68 0.84 -3.73
CA PHE A 200 -4.22 0.79 -3.85
C PHE A 200 -3.72 1.40 -5.15
N LEU A 201 -4.23 0.95 -6.29
CA LEU A 201 -3.75 1.39 -7.61
C LEU A 201 -3.95 2.88 -7.87
N PHE A 202 -5.11 3.45 -7.54
CA PHE A 202 -5.41 4.85 -7.84
C PHE A 202 -5.12 5.75 -6.66
N LEU A 203 -5.71 5.46 -5.50
CA LEU A 203 -5.59 6.33 -4.34
C LEU A 203 -4.18 6.40 -3.75
N ARG A 204 -3.40 5.32 -3.86
CA ARG A 204 -2.07 5.20 -3.20
C ARG A 204 -0.90 5.15 -4.17
N PHE A 205 -1.16 4.95 -5.46
CA PHE A 205 -0.11 4.76 -6.45
C PHE A 205 -0.22 5.76 -7.63
N PHE A 206 -1.15 5.60 -8.55
CA PHE A 206 -1.29 6.47 -9.73
C PHE A 206 -1.63 7.93 -9.37
N CYS A 207 -2.69 8.20 -8.60
CA CYS A 207 -3.10 9.58 -8.32
C CYS A 207 -2.04 10.35 -7.50
N PRO A 208 -1.40 9.76 -6.47
CA PRO A 208 -0.26 10.39 -5.81
C PRO A 208 0.92 10.68 -6.74
N ALA A 209 1.20 9.79 -7.71
CA ALA A 209 2.24 9.98 -8.71
C ALA A 209 1.91 11.13 -9.68
N VAL A 210 0.65 11.25 -10.11
CA VAL A 210 0.19 12.38 -10.93
C VAL A 210 0.21 13.70 -10.15
N LEU A 211 -0.16 13.69 -8.87
CA LEU A 211 -0.17 14.88 -8.02
C LEU A 211 1.25 15.38 -7.69
N ASN A 212 2.17 14.46 -7.42
CA ASN A 212 3.53 14.78 -6.96
C ASN A 212 4.59 14.01 -7.76
N PRO A 213 4.70 14.23 -9.09
CA PRO A 213 5.53 13.42 -9.96
C PRO A 213 7.01 13.42 -9.59
N LYS A 214 7.53 14.54 -9.08
CA LYS A 214 8.91 14.62 -8.57
C LYS A 214 9.17 13.67 -7.39
N LEU A 215 8.22 13.53 -6.45
CA LEU A 215 8.38 12.64 -5.30
C LEU A 215 8.37 11.16 -5.69
N PHE A 216 7.84 10.85 -6.87
CA PHE A 216 7.86 9.52 -7.46
C PHE A 216 9.01 9.33 -8.45
N GLY A 217 9.88 10.34 -8.63
CA GLY A 217 11.01 10.27 -9.56
C GLY A 217 10.63 10.41 -11.04
N LEU A 218 9.39 10.75 -11.35
CA LEU A 218 8.87 10.85 -12.73
C LEU A 218 9.26 12.16 -13.41
N LEU A 219 9.58 13.20 -12.64
CA LEU A 219 10.08 14.48 -13.14
C LEU A 219 11.31 14.90 -12.34
N LYS A 220 12.23 15.62 -13.01
CA LYS A 220 13.42 16.20 -12.36
C LYS A 220 13.05 17.35 -11.43
N ASP A 221 12.18 18.24 -11.91
CA ASP A 221 11.76 19.46 -11.22
C ASP A 221 10.27 19.45 -10.87
N HIS A 222 9.87 20.36 -9.98
CA HIS A 222 8.45 20.53 -9.68
C HIS A 222 7.74 21.19 -10.87
N PRO A 223 6.55 20.72 -11.27
CA PRO A 223 5.75 21.40 -12.27
C PRO A 223 5.47 22.85 -11.85
N LYS A 224 5.41 23.72 -12.86
CA LYS A 224 4.95 25.11 -12.75
C LYS A 224 3.53 25.19 -12.22
N MET A 225 3.09 26.38 -11.83
CA MET A 225 1.83 26.57 -11.12
C MET A 225 0.61 26.07 -11.92
N ARG A 226 0.54 26.35 -13.23
CA ARG A 226 -0.59 25.94 -14.07
C ARG A 226 -0.57 24.43 -14.30
N ALA A 227 0.57 23.85 -14.70
CA ALA A 227 0.75 22.41 -14.82
C ALA A 227 0.36 21.67 -13.53
N ARG A 228 0.80 22.15 -12.36
CA ARG A 228 0.45 21.55 -11.06
C ARG A 228 -1.06 21.58 -10.81
N ARG A 229 -1.72 22.69 -11.13
CA ARG A 229 -3.19 22.79 -11.02
C ARG A 229 -3.88 21.83 -11.98
N THR A 230 -3.42 21.75 -13.22
CA THR A 230 -3.92 20.81 -14.23
C THR A 230 -3.78 19.36 -13.78
N LEU A 231 -2.60 18.95 -13.31
CA LEU A 231 -2.36 17.61 -12.75
C LEU A 231 -3.25 17.33 -11.54
N THR A 232 -3.55 18.34 -10.72
CA THR A 232 -4.49 18.19 -9.58
C THR A 232 -5.90 17.87 -10.07
N LEU A 233 -6.36 18.55 -11.12
CA LEU A 233 -7.69 18.29 -11.70
C LEU A 233 -7.75 16.91 -12.38
N ILE A 234 -6.70 16.52 -13.11
CA ILE A 234 -6.60 15.20 -13.73
C ILE A 234 -6.63 14.09 -12.66
N ALA A 235 -5.79 14.19 -11.62
CA ALA A 235 -5.75 13.22 -10.54
C ALA A 235 -7.11 13.12 -9.81
N LYS A 236 -7.81 14.24 -9.63
CA LYS A 236 -9.16 14.25 -9.04
C LYS A 236 -10.18 13.53 -9.92
N SER A 237 -10.12 13.72 -11.24
CA SER A 237 -10.99 13.02 -12.19
C SER A 237 -10.71 11.51 -12.21
N LEU A 238 -9.44 11.10 -12.27
CA LEU A 238 -9.03 9.70 -12.19
C LEU A 238 -9.45 9.05 -10.87
N GLN A 239 -9.33 9.77 -9.74
CA GLN A 239 -9.81 9.28 -8.46
C GLN A 239 -11.34 9.16 -8.42
N GLY A 240 -12.07 10.08 -9.07
CA GLY A 240 -13.51 9.99 -9.24
C GLY A 240 -13.94 8.75 -10.02
N LEU A 241 -13.21 8.43 -11.10
CA LEU A 241 -13.41 7.22 -11.89
C LEU A 241 -13.14 5.96 -11.07
N ALA A 242 -12.04 5.94 -10.31
CA ALA A 242 -11.64 4.82 -9.47
C ALA A 242 -12.60 4.55 -8.30
N ASN A 243 -13.24 5.60 -7.80
CA ASN A 243 -14.32 5.51 -6.81
C ASN A 243 -15.67 5.15 -7.43
N MET A 244 -15.78 5.11 -8.76
CA MET A 244 -17.02 4.94 -9.52
C MET A 244 -18.12 5.92 -9.10
N SER A 245 -17.72 7.12 -8.69
CA SER A 245 -18.61 8.20 -8.22
C SER A 245 -18.77 9.28 -9.28
N THR A 246 -19.83 10.09 -9.20
CA THR A 246 -19.97 11.32 -10.00
C THR A 246 -19.76 12.56 -9.14
N PHE A 247 -19.37 13.67 -9.77
CA PHE A 247 -19.48 14.99 -9.17
C PHE A 247 -20.96 15.38 -9.06
N GLY A 248 -21.33 16.04 -7.97
CA GLY A 248 -22.70 16.48 -7.68
C GLY A 248 -22.71 17.82 -6.95
N ALA A 249 -23.75 18.08 -6.16
CA ALA A 249 -24.02 19.39 -5.56
C ALA A 249 -22.86 20.01 -4.76
N LYS A 250 -21.98 19.21 -4.14
CA LYS A 250 -20.82 19.71 -3.40
C LYS A 250 -19.77 20.39 -4.29
N GLU A 251 -19.69 19.97 -5.56
CA GLU A 251 -18.69 20.42 -6.53
C GLU A 251 -19.32 20.53 -7.92
N HIS A 252 -20.42 21.28 -8.00
CA HIS A 252 -21.22 21.43 -9.23
C HIS A 252 -20.40 21.90 -10.43
N TRP A 253 -19.38 22.73 -10.20
CA TRP A 253 -18.48 23.18 -11.25
C TRP A 253 -17.71 22.04 -11.94
N MET A 254 -17.50 20.88 -11.30
CA MET A 254 -16.87 19.69 -11.90
C MET A 254 -17.84 18.78 -12.66
N GLU A 255 -19.14 19.06 -12.65
CA GLU A 255 -20.17 18.22 -13.27
C GLU A 255 -19.93 17.86 -14.74
N PRO A 256 -19.36 18.74 -15.60
CA PRO A 256 -19.02 18.36 -16.98
C PRO A 256 -18.11 17.13 -17.09
N MET A 257 -17.25 16.88 -16.10
CA MET A 257 -16.38 15.70 -16.03
C MET A 257 -17.16 14.39 -15.91
N ASN A 258 -18.42 14.42 -15.48
CA ASN A 258 -19.26 13.22 -15.37
C ASN A 258 -19.46 12.51 -16.71
N SER A 259 -19.36 13.23 -17.84
CA SER A 259 -19.39 12.64 -19.19
C SER A 259 -18.24 11.61 -19.36
N PHE A 260 -17.01 12.02 -19.10
CA PHE A 260 -15.82 11.18 -19.05
C PHE A 260 -15.98 10.05 -18.01
N LEU A 261 -16.38 10.37 -16.77
CA LEU A 261 -16.50 9.37 -15.72
C LEU A 261 -17.49 8.26 -16.07
N ASN A 262 -18.63 8.60 -16.66
CA ASN A 262 -19.65 7.63 -17.06
C ASN A 262 -19.23 6.83 -18.30
N GLY A 263 -18.56 7.48 -19.27
CA GLY A 263 -18.06 6.83 -20.48
C GLY A 263 -17.04 5.72 -20.21
N HIS A 264 -16.10 5.96 -19.28
CA HIS A 264 -14.99 5.01 -19.02
C HIS A 264 -15.24 4.03 -17.87
N ARG A 265 -16.43 3.99 -17.24
CA ARG A 265 -16.69 3.08 -16.11
C ARG A 265 -16.46 1.61 -16.44
N GLN A 266 -16.89 1.19 -17.63
CA GLN A 266 -16.76 -0.22 -18.02
C GLN A 266 -15.32 -0.57 -18.36
N GLU A 267 -14.59 0.32 -19.05
CA GLU A 267 -13.16 0.17 -19.29
C GLU A 267 -12.38 0.09 -17.98
N PHE A 268 -12.74 0.90 -16.98
CA PHE A 268 -12.14 0.84 -15.67
C PHE A 268 -12.32 -0.52 -14.99
N LYS A 269 -13.52 -1.10 -15.04
CA LYS A 269 -13.76 -2.45 -14.53
C LYS A 269 -12.92 -3.48 -15.27
N ASN A 270 -12.90 -3.42 -16.60
CA ASN A 270 -12.10 -4.30 -17.44
C ASN A 270 -10.60 -4.18 -17.12
N PHE A 271 -10.11 -2.97 -16.86
CA PHE A 271 -8.72 -2.74 -16.43
C PHE A 271 -8.41 -3.47 -15.11
N ILE A 272 -9.26 -3.32 -14.09
CA ILE A 272 -9.07 -4.01 -12.80
C ILE A 272 -9.19 -5.53 -12.97
N ASP A 273 -10.13 -6.02 -13.77
CA ASP A 273 -10.26 -7.44 -14.12
C ASP A 273 -8.98 -7.97 -14.76
N ASN A 274 -8.44 -7.25 -15.74
CA ASN A 274 -7.22 -7.63 -16.43
C ASN A 274 -6.00 -7.59 -15.51
N ILE A 275 -5.87 -6.61 -14.60
CA ILE A 275 -4.79 -6.58 -13.59
C ILE A 275 -4.83 -7.84 -12.72
N CYS A 276 -6.03 -8.24 -12.27
CA CYS A 276 -6.23 -9.40 -11.39
C CYS A 276 -6.17 -10.74 -12.15
N SER A 277 -6.31 -10.73 -13.47
CA SER A 277 -6.22 -11.91 -14.33
C SER A 277 -4.75 -12.31 -14.52
N ILE A 278 -4.22 -13.10 -13.59
CA ILE A 278 -2.88 -13.67 -13.64
C ILE A 278 -2.89 -15.10 -13.08
N SER A 279 -2.10 -15.98 -13.69
CA SER A 279 -1.95 -17.36 -13.20
C SER A 279 -1.27 -17.36 -11.82
N PRO A 280 -1.74 -18.16 -10.84
CA PRO A 280 -1.05 -18.35 -9.56
C PRO A 280 0.37 -18.90 -9.71
N THR A 281 0.68 -19.54 -10.84
CA THR A 281 1.99 -20.12 -11.16
C THR A 281 2.90 -19.19 -11.94
N ALA A 282 2.48 -17.94 -12.19
CA ALA A 282 3.32 -16.96 -12.86
C ALA A 282 4.59 -16.71 -12.03
N SER A 283 5.75 -16.73 -12.68
CA SER A 283 7.03 -16.50 -12.00
C SER A 283 7.05 -15.09 -11.41
N THR A 284 7.17 -15.00 -10.09
CA THR A 284 7.30 -13.73 -9.34
C THR A 284 8.73 -13.22 -9.31
N VAL A 285 9.68 -14.05 -9.72
CA VAL A 285 11.10 -13.70 -9.73
C VAL A 285 11.36 -12.76 -10.91
N SER A 286 11.43 -11.46 -10.62
CA SER A 286 12.05 -10.51 -11.55
C SER A 286 13.49 -10.98 -11.82
N PRO A 287 13.90 -11.16 -13.08
CA PRO A 287 15.25 -11.61 -13.39
C PRO A 287 16.23 -10.59 -12.82
N ILE A 288 17.19 -11.06 -12.03
CA ILE A 288 18.26 -10.21 -11.50
C ILE A 288 18.99 -9.60 -12.71
N PRO A 289 19.07 -8.26 -12.82
CA PRO A 289 19.78 -7.64 -13.93
C PRO A 289 21.20 -8.20 -14.06
N PRO A 290 21.71 -8.42 -15.29
CA PRO A 290 23.06 -8.97 -15.51
C PRO A 290 24.17 -8.17 -14.80
N SER A 291 23.95 -6.87 -14.56
CA SER A 291 24.84 -6.01 -13.78
C SER A 291 25.09 -6.51 -12.35
N TYR A 292 24.17 -7.27 -11.78
CA TYR A 292 24.29 -7.84 -10.43
C TYR A 292 24.88 -9.26 -10.41
N SER A 293 25.10 -9.90 -11.57
CA SER A 293 25.68 -11.25 -11.63
C SER A 293 27.09 -11.30 -11.04
N THR A 294 27.96 -10.34 -11.39
CA THR A 294 29.33 -10.28 -10.85
C THR A 294 29.36 -9.96 -9.35
N PRO A 295 28.65 -8.94 -8.83
CA PRO A 295 28.52 -8.71 -7.39
C PRO A 295 28.02 -9.94 -6.61
N LEU A 296 27.02 -10.67 -7.12
CA LEU A 296 26.50 -11.88 -6.48
C LEU A 296 27.54 -13.00 -6.44
N ALA A 297 28.28 -13.21 -7.54
CA ALA A 297 29.35 -14.21 -7.58
C ALA A 297 30.49 -13.90 -6.60
N ILE A 298 30.82 -12.62 -6.41
CA ILE A 298 31.79 -12.18 -5.41
C ILE A 298 31.25 -12.44 -4.00
N LEU A 299 30.01 -12.04 -3.72
CA LEU A 299 29.37 -12.23 -2.41
C LEU A 299 29.35 -13.71 -1.98
N GLN A 300 29.04 -14.62 -2.90
CA GLN A 300 29.04 -16.06 -2.64
C GLN A 300 30.43 -16.62 -2.28
N ARG A 301 31.52 -15.96 -2.68
CA ARG A 301 32.90 -16.39 -2.38
C ARG A 301 33.43 -15.84 -1.06
N LEU A 302 32.77 -14.85 -0.46
CA LEU A 302 33.20 -14.25 0.80
C LEU A 302 32.92 -15.15 2.01
N PRO A 303 33.73 -15.08 3.08
CA PRO A 303 33.42 -15.68 4.38
C PRO A 303 32.12 -15.14 4.98
N PRO A 304 31.40 -15.90 5.82
CA PRO A 304 30.10 -15.48 6.39
C PRO A 304 30.13 -14.09 7.04
N THR A 305 31.12 -13.81 7.88
CA THR A 305 31.27 -12.51 8.57
C THR A 305 31.49 -11.34 7.62
N SER A 306 32.11 -11.58 6.46
CA SER A 306 32.28 -10.56 5.43
C SER A 306 31.01 -10.34 4.62
N ARG A 307 30.15 -11.36 4.46
CA ARG A 307 28.86 -11.25 3.75
C ARG A 307 27.86 -10.38 4.50
N GLU A 308 27.89 -10.40 5.84
CA GLU A 308 26.97 -9.62 6.70
C GLU A 308 27.07 -8.11 6.46
N GLY A 309 28.21 -7.61 5.98
CA GLY A 309 28.39 -6.19 5.65
C GLY A 309 27.85 -5.76 4.28
N PHE A 310 27.36 -6.69 3.45
CA PHE A 310 26.88 -6.37 2.09
C PHE A 310 25.35 -6.27 2.06
N PRO A 311 24.79 -5.16 1.53
CA PRO A 311 23.36 -5.04 1.31
C PRO A 311 22.84 -6.10 0.32
N SER A 312 21.62 -6.58 0.53
CA SER A 312 20.99 -7.56 -0.34
C SER A 312 20.56 -6.92 -1.66
N LEU A 313 20.94 -7.54 -2.77
CA LEU A 313 20.55 -7.16 -4.12
C LEU A 313 19.14 -7.67 -4.47
N PRO A 314 18.42 -7.03 -5.42
CA PRO A 314 18.81 -5.83 -6.19
C PRO A 314 18.53 -4.51 -5.46
N TYR A 315 17.80 -4.54 -4.34
CA TYR A 315 17.27 -3.33 -3.68
C TYR A 315 18.24 -2.66 -2.70
N LEU A 316 19.46 -3.18 -2.55
CA LEU A 316 20.49 -2.67 -1.65
C LEU A 316 20.01 -2.56 -0.19
N ILE A 317 19.28 -3.57 0.27
CA ILE A 317 18.72 -3.59 1.64
C ILE A 317 19.79 -4.06 2.64
N ASP A 318 20.11 -3.21 3.59
CA ASP A 318 20.97 -3.58 4.73
C ASP A 318 20.15 -4.38 5.75
N HIS A 319 20.25 -5.70 5.68
CA HIS A 319 19.51 -6.62 6.54
C HIS A 319 19.85 -6.40 8.02
N ALA A 320 21.14 -6.28 8.37
CA ALA A 320 21.59 -6.12 9.76
C ALA A 320 21.02 -4.83 10.38
N ARG A 321 21.02 -3.73 9.62
CA ARG A 321 20.40 -2.47 10.04
C ARG A 321 18.90 -2.61 10.30
N ASN A 322 18.17 -3.32 9.44
CA ASN A 322 16.72 -3.52 9.63
C ASN A 322 16.44 -4.38 10.88
N PHE A 323 17.20 -5.44 11.16
CA PHE A 323 17.03 -6.18 12.42
C PHE A 323 17.35 -5.34 13.65
N ALA A 324 18.42 -4.54 13.60
CA ALA A 324 18.76 -3.64 14.68
C ALA A 324 17.64 -2.60 14.91
N GLU A 325 17.08 -2.03 13.85
CA GLU A 325 15.96 -1.09 13.93
C GLU A 325 14.70 -1.75 14.51
N LEU A 326 14.37 -2.98 14.09
CA LEU A 326 13.25 -3.74 14.65
C LEU A 326 13.40 -3.97 16.16
N VAL A 327 14.60 -4.37 16.61
CA VAL A 327 14.89 -4.56 18.04
C VAL A 327 14.74 -3.26 18.81
N GLN A 328 15.23 -2.13 18.29
CA GLN A 328 15.08 -0.84 18.96
C GLN A 328 13.60 -0.42 19.03
N LEU A 329 12.88 -0.49 17.90
CA LEU A 329 11.45 -0.17 17.85
C LEU A 329 10.64 -1.01 18.84
N TRP A 330 10.96 -2.30 18.96
CA TRP A 330 10.32 -3.20 19.92
C TRP A 330 10.57 -2.76 21.37
N LEU A 331 11.84 -2.54 21.74
CA LEU A 331 12.21 -2.20 23.11
C LEU A 331 11.72 -0.81 23.54
N ASP A 332 11.70 0.16 22.63
CA ASP A 332 11.18 1.50 22.89
C ASP A 332 9.67 1.50 23.20
N ASN A 333 8.93 0.50 22.70
CA ASN A 333 7.47 0.41 22.80
C ASN A 333 6.97 -0.65 23.78
N THR A 334 7.83 -1.54 24.29
CA THR A 334 7.42 -2.63 25.19
C THR A 334 7.63 -2.34 26.68
N GLY A 335 8.20 -1.19 27.05
CA GLY A 335 8.63 -0.86 28.42
C GLY A 335 7.65 -1.22 29.55
N GLU A 336 6.39 -0.77 29.47
CA GLU A 336 5.38 -1.03 30.51
C GLU A 336 4.77 -2.44 30.45
N LEU A 337 4.87 -3.12 29.30
CA LEU A 337 4.32 -4.46 29.06
C LEU A 337 5.36 -5.58 29.21
N ALA A 338 6.63 -5.22 29.39
CA ALA A 338 7.77 -6.14 29.37
C ALA A 338 7.68 -7.20 30.47
N GLU A 339 7.23 -6.82 31.68
CA GLU A 339 7.08 -7.76 32.79
C GLU A 339 5.98 -8.80 32.54
N ASN A 340 4.87 -8.39 31.91
CA ASN A 340 3.77 -9.29 31.55
C ASN A 340 4.18 -10.21 30.38
N LEU A 341 4.82 -9.65 29.35
CA LEU A 341 5.29 -10.40 28.17
C LEU A 341 6.38 -11.42 28.51
N ALA A 342 7.23 -11.15 29.51
CA ALA A 342 8.27 -12.08 29.93
C ALA A 342 7.74 -13.28 30.72
N GLN A 343 6.53 -13.17 31.28
CA GLN A 343 5.88 -14.21 32.07
C GLN A 343 4.96 -15.12 31.24
N GLU A 344 4.53 -14.67 30.06
CA GLU A 344 3.72 -15.46 29.14
C GLU A 344 4.57 -16.48 28.35
N ASP A 345 4.06 -17.70 28.15
CA ASP A 345 4.69 -18.68 27.28
C ASP A 345 4.14 -18.52 25.85
N GLY A 346 4.96 -18.00 24.93
CA GLY A 346 4.53 -17.70 23.57
C GLY A 346 5.64 -17.14 22.69
N ASP A 347 5.40 -17.09 21.38
CA ASP A 347 6.40 -16.61 20.41
C ASP A 347 6.76 -15.13 20.62
N LEU A 348 5.82 -14.35 21.15
CA LEU A 348 6.04 -12.95 21.50
C LEU A 348 7.00 -12.79 22.69
N ALA A 349 6.87 -13.63 23.71
CA ALA A 349 7.76 -13.67 24.85
C ALA A 349 9.17 -14.10 24.44
N LYS A 350 9.28 -15.13 23.59
CA LYS A 350 10.56 -15.57 23.00
C LYS A 350 11.21 -14.43 22.21
N PHE A 351 10.44 -13.74 21.36
CA PHE A 351 10.93 -12.60 20.60
C PHE A 351 11.42 -11.47 21.51
N HIS A 352 10.66 -11.12 22.55
CA HIS A 352 11.06 -10.12 23.53
C HIS A 352 12.39 -10.47 24.20
N ASN A 353 12.55 -11.71 24.66
CA ASN A 353 13.79 -12.18 25.28
C ASN A 353 14.99 -12.10 24.32
N ILE A 354 14.80 -12.40 23.04
CA ILE A 354 15.83 -12.23 22.01
C ILE A 354 16.22 -10.75 21.87
N CYS A 355 15.24 -9.83 21.78
CA CYS A 355 15.49 -8.40 21.68
C CYS A 355 16.30 -7.86 22.88
N VAL A 356 15.91 -8.25 24.10
CA VAL A 356 16.61 -7.85 25.34
C VAL A 356 18.04 -8.37 25.35
N ALA A 357 18.25 -9.65 25.03
CA ALA A 357 19.58 -10.25 24.99
C ALA A 357 20.49 -9.60 23.93
N LEU A 358 19.97 -9.31 22.74
CA LEU A 358 20.70 -8.62 21.68
C LEU A 358 21.09 -7.20 22.08
N ASN A 359 20.18 -6.45 22.71
CA ASN A 359 20.45 -5.10 23.17
C ASN A 359 21.53 -5.06 24.27
N ALA A 360 21.49 -6.03 25.21
CA ALA A 360 22.51 -6.17 26.24
C ALA A 360 23.91 -6.45 25.65
N ARG A 361 24.01 -7.40 24.71
CA ARG A 361 25.27 -7.71 24.00
C ARG A 361 25.80 -6.52 23.21
N THR A 362 24.91 -5.75 22.58
CA THR A 362 25.27 -4.56 21.82
C THR A 362 25.83 -3.47 22.73
N ARG A 363 25.23 -3.26 23.91
CA ARG A 363 25.73 -2.31 24.92
C ARG A 363 27.10 -2.71 25.45
N ASP A 364 27.28 -3.99 25.82
CA ASP A 364 28.58 -4.51 26.27
C ASP A 364 29.68 -4.33 25.21
N SER A 365 29.38 -4.65 23.95
CA SER A 365 30.32 -4.48 22.84
C SER A 365 30.73 -3.02 22.64
N ARG A 366 29.78 -2.07 22.76
CA ARG A 366 30.05 -0.63 22.68
C ARG A 366 30.92 -0.15 23.84
N LEU A 367 30.65 -0.61 25.06
CA LEU A 367 31.46 -0.28 26.24
C LEU A 367 32.90 -0.77 26.09
N ARG A 368 33.10 -2.01 25.65
CA ARG A 368 34.44 -2.57 25.38
C ARG A 368 35.19 -1.79 24.31
N TYR A 369 34.50 -1.38 23.23
CA TYR A 369 35.10 -0.54 22.19
C TYR A 369 35.51 0.83 22.73
N THR A 370 34.63 1.50 23.48
CA THR A 370 34.95 2.81 24.09
C THR A 370 36.15 2.71 25.03
N ASN A 371 36.21 1.68 25.87
CA ASN A 371 37.34 1.45 26.76
C ASN A 371 38.64 1.21 25.97
N TYR A 372 38.59 0.40 24.92
CA TYR A 372 39.74 0.15 24.06
C TYR A 372 40.24 1.40 23.32
N VAL A 373 39.32 2.27 22.88
CA VAL A 373 39.68 3.55 22.22
C VAL A 373 40.30 4.50 23.24
N ASN A 374 39.76 4.57 24.46
CA ASN A 374 40.31 5.40 25.54
C ASN A 374 41.71 4.92 25.96
N ASP A 375 41.90 3.62 26.16
CA ASP A 375 43.21 3.03 26.50
C ASP A 375 44.28 3.28 25.42
N ARG A 376 43.88 3.38 24.14
CA ARG A 376 44.78 3.75 23.04
C ARG A 376 44.95 5.26 22.83
N GLY A 377 44.01 6.06 23.30
CA GLY A 377 44.10 7.52 23.32
C GLY A 377 45.12 8.00 24.35
N ASP A 378 45.15 7.37 25.52
CA ASP A 378 46.13 7.65 26.58
C ASP A 378 47.53 7.10 26.27
N ALA A 379 47.65 6.10 25.39
CA ALA A 379 48.95 5.58 24.94
C ALA A 379 49.63 6.42 23.82
N ARG A 380 49.02 7.55 23.41
CA ARG A 380 49.54 8.47 22.37
C ARG A 380 49.85 9.87 22.90
N GLN A 381 49.80 10.09 24.21
CA GLN A 381 50.44 11.22 24.90
C GLN A 381 51.72 10.73 25.57
#